data_AF-X1GM37-F1
#
_entry.id   AF-X1GM37-F1
#
_cell.length_a   1.000
_cell.length_b   1.000
_cell.length_c   1.000
_cell.angle_alpha   90.00
_cell.angle_beta   90.00
_cell.angle_gamma   90.00
#
_symmetry.space_group_name_H-M   'P 1'
#
loop_
_entity.id
_entity.type
_entity.pdbx_description
1 polymer ?
#
loop_
_entity_poly.entity_id
_entity_poly.type
_entity_poly.pdbx_seq_one_letter_code
_entity_poly.pdbx_strand_id
1 'polypeptide(L)' 'MANPSIKAEIVKQLDYLPNELQRYVLEFVRALSRPKGVPGKQLLHFAGTIGADDLQAMTRAIEAECERVDWNEW' A
#
# COMPACT_ATOMS: atom_id res chain seq x y z
N MET A 1 6.94 2.65 16.37
CA MET A 1 6.64 3.59 17.47
C MET A 1 7.35 4.90 17.18
N ALA A 2 6.73 6.07 17.38
CA ALA A 2 7.35 7.36 17.06
C ALA A 2 8.54 7.65 17.99
N ASN A 3 9.64 8.18 17.44
CA ASN A 3 10.75 8.66 18.26
C ASN A 3 10.25 9.86 19.11
N PRO A 4 10.30 9.79 20.46
CA PRO A 4 9.74 10.83 21.33
C PRO A 4 10.34 12.22 21.08
N SER A 5 11.62 12.28 20.72
CA SER A 5 12.33 13.53 20.41
C SER A 5 11.78 14.21 19.15
N ILE A 6 11.57 13.42 18.09
CA ILE A 6 11.04 13.93 16.81
C ILE A 6 9.60 14.43 16.97
N LYS A 7 8.78 13.71 17.75
CA LYS A 7 7.39 14.13 18.03
C LYS A 7 7.35 15.49 18.74
N ALA A 8 8.20 15.69 19.76
CA ALA A 8 8.23 16.94 20.52
C ALA A 8 8.66 18.13 19.64
N GLU A 9 9.66 17.96 18.79
CA GLU A 9 10.12 19.02 17.90
C GLU A 9 9.04 19.40 16.88
N ILE A 10 8.34 18.43 16.29
CA ILE A 10 7.21 18.70 15.37
C ILE A 10 6.13 19.54 16.08
N VAL A 11 5.75 19.17 17.31
CA VAL A 11 4.72 19.92 18.06
C VAL A 11 5.18 21.35 18.32
N LYS A 12 6.44 21.55 18.73
CA LYS A 12 7.00 22.89 18.95
C LYS A 12 6.99 23.75 17.69
N GLN A 13 7.28 23.18 16.52
CA GLN A 13 7.24 23.92 15.26
C GLN A 13 5.81 24.31 14.85
N LEU A 14 4.79 23.54 15.23
CA LEU A 14 3.39 23.87 14.95
C LEU A 14 2.92 25.14 15.66
N ASP A 15 3.45 25.43 16.86
CA ASP A 15 3.08 26.61 17.64
C ASP A 15 3.44 27.94 16.94
N TYR A 16 4.43 27.90 16.05
CA TYR A 16 4.85 29.08 15.27
C TYR A 16 4.12 29.23 13.93
N LEU A 17 3.26 28.28 13.56
CA LEU A 17 2.53 28.31 12.30
C LEU A 17 1.16 29.00 12.45
N PRO A 18 0.76 29.85 11.48
CA PRO A 18 -0.62 30.28 11.34
C PRO A 18 -1.59 29.10 11.22
N ASN A 19 -2.84 29.28 11.66
CA ASN A 19 -3.84 28.22 11.71
C ASN A 19 -4.05 27.51 10.36
N GLU A 20 -4.02 28.25 9.24
CA GLU A 20 -4.14 27.66 7.91
C GLU A 20 -3.02 26.66 7.61
N LEU A 21 -1.77 27.01 7.95
CA LEU A 21 -0.61 26.14 7.76
C LEU A 21 -0.63 24.96 8.73
N GLN A 22 -1.09 25.14 9.97
CA GLN A 22 -1.32 24.01 10.88
C GLN A 22 -2.32 23.01 10.27
N ARG A 23 -3.38 23.50 9.63
CA ARG A 23 -4.38 22.66 8.96
C ARG A 23 -3.77 21.91 7.76
N TYR A 24 -2.90 22.57 6.98
CA TYR A 24 -2.14 21.90 5.92
C TYR A 24 -1.25 20.77 6.45
N VAL A 25 -0.52 21.01 7.54
CA VAL A 25 0.33 19.98 8.16
C VAL A 25 -0.50 18.79 8.65
N LEU A 26 -1.67 19.04 9.26
CA LEU A 26 -2.57 17.98 9.69
C LEU A 26 -3.05 17.11 8.53
N GLU A 27 -3.46 17.73 7.42
CA GLU A 27 -3.86 16.99 6.21
C GLU A 27 -2.70 16.19 5.61
N PHE A 28 -1.50 16.76 5.60
CA PHE A 28 -0.30 16.05 5.14
C PHE A 28 -0.01 14.81 5.99
N VAL A 29 0.02 14.94 7.32
CA VAL A 29 0.26 13.79 8.22
C VAL A 29 -0.83 12.73 8.08
N ARG A 30 -2.10 13.12 7.89
CA ARG A 30 -3.19 12.19 7.58
C ARG A 30 -2.98 11.46 6.26
N ALA A 31 -2.42 12.11 5.25
CA ALA A 31 -2.12 11.46 3.97
C ALA A 31 -0.99 10.43 4.11
N LEU A 32 0.01 10.69 4.98
CA LEU A 32 1.09 9.75 5.26
C LEU A 32 0.61 8.45 5.93
N SER A 33 -0.49 8.51 6.69
CA SER A 33 -1.05 7.35 7.39
C SER A 33 -2.11 6.59 6.60
N ARG A 34 -2.52 7.09 5.43
CA ARG A 34 -3.45 6.36 4.56
C ARG A 34 -2.74 5.13 3.98
N PRO A 35 -3.43 3.97 3.92
CA PRO A 35 -2.90 2.82 3.19
C PRO A 35 -2.57 3.26 1.77
N LYS A 36 -1.34 3.04 1.34
CA LYS A 36 -0.97 3.23 -0.07
C LYS A 36 -1.60 2.10 -0.86
N GLY A 37 -2.43 2.44 -1.85
CA GLY A 37 -3.05 1.48 -2.75
C GLY A 37 -4.55 1.69 -2.93
N VAL A 38 -5.12 0.92 -3.85
CA VAL A 38 -6.56 0.89 -4.12
C VAL A 38 -7.21 -0.10 -3.14
N PRO A 39 -8.30 0.27 -2.45
CA PRO A 39 -9.03 -0.67 -1.61
C PRO A 39 -9.41 -1.92 -2.39
N GLY A 40 -9.08 -3.12 -1.90
CA GLY A 40 -9.30 -4.38 -2.65
C GLY A 40 -10.74 -4.58 -3.12
N LYS A 41 -11.73 -4.06 -2.39
CA LYS A 41 -13.14 -4.03 -2.80
C LYS A 41 -13.39 -3.35 -4.15
N GLN A 42 -12.56 -2.38 -4.54
CA GLN A 42 -12.64 -1.72 -5.84
C GLN A 42 -12.08 -2.61 -6.96
N LEU A 43 -11.21 -3.57 -6.66
CA LEU A 43 -10.64 -4.46 -7.67
C LEU A 43 -11.59 -5.59 -8.07
N LEU A 44 -12.70 -5.79 -7.34
CA LEU A 44 -13.67 -6.86 -7.58
C LEU A 44 -14.27 -6.83 -8.99
N HIS A 45 -14.34 -5.66 -9.63
CA HIS A 45 -14.85 -5.56 -11.01
C HIS A 45 -13.93 -6.20 -12.05
N PHE A 46 -12.68 -6.53 -11.70
CA PHE A 46 -11.75 -7.28 -12.55
C PHE A 46 -11.86 -8.80 -12.34
N ALA A 47 -12.67 -9.27 -11.38
CA ALA A 47 -12.84 -10.69 -11.15
C ALA A 47 -13.44 -11.36 -12.39
N GLY A 48 -12.71 -12.34 -12.95
CA GLY A 48 -13.14 -13.07 -14.14
C GLY A 48 -13.00 -12.30 -15.46
N THR A 49 -12.28 -11.17 -15.51
CA THR A 49 -12.09 -10.42 -16.77
C THR A 49 -10.95 -10.95 -17.64
N ILE A 50 -10.14 -11.89 -17.14
CA ILE A 50 -9.07 -12.53 -17.93
C ILE A 50 -9.70 -13.61 -18.81
N GLY A 51 -9.45 -13.54 -20.13
CA GLY A 51 -9.98 -14.50 -21.09
C GLY A 51 -9.39 -15.90 -20.92
N ALA A 52 -10.11 -16.92 -21.40
CA ALA A 52 -9.68 -18.32 -21.27
C ALA A 52 -8.31 -18.59 -21.93
N ASP A 53 -8.06 -17.98 -23.08
CA ASP A 53 -6.79 -18.14 -23.81
C ASP A 53 -5.62 -17.53 -23.02
N ASP A 54 -5.82 -16.34 -22.44
CA ASP A 54 -4.82 -15.67 -21.59
C ASP A 54 -4.57 -16.48 -20.31
N LEU A 55 -5.61 -17.02 -19.69
CA LEU A 55 -5.48 -17.92 -18.54
C LEU A 55 -4.65 -19.15 -18.90
N GLN A 56 -4.89 -19.75 -20.07
CA GLN A 56 -4.12 -20.91 -20.52
C GLN A 56 -2.65 -20.55 -20.77
N ALA A 57 -2.38 -19.38 -21.36
CA ALA A 57 -1.02 -18.88 -21.57
C ALA A 57 -0.29 -18.67 -20.24
N MET A 58 -0.95 -18.05 -19.26
CA MET A 58 -0.42 -17.85 -17.90
C MET A 58 -0.11 -19.19 -17.22
N THR A 59 -1.01 -20.17 -17.29
CA THR A 59 -0.79 -21.52 -16.74
C THR A 59 0.47 -22.16 -17.31
N ARG A 60 0.62 -22.16 -18.65
CA ARG A 60 1.80 -22.73 -19.30
C ARG A 60 3.09 -22.04 -18.88
N ALA A 61 3.08 -20.71 -18.75
CA ALA A 61 4.24 -19.95 -18.32
C ALA A 61 4.65 -20.28 -16.88
N ILE A 62 3.67 -20.39 -15.97
CA ILE A 62 3.91 -20.79 -14.57
C ILE A 62 4.50 -22.20 -14.50
N GLU A 63 3.93 -23.16 -15.24
CA GLU A 63 4.41 -24.54 -15.23
C GLU A 63 5.81 -24.71 -15.83
N ALA A 64 6.16 -23.89 -16.82
CA ALA A 64 7.44 -23.97 -17.52
C ALA A 64 8.58 -23.22 -16.79
N GLU A 65 8.29 -22.10 -16.15
CA GLU A 65 9.31 -21.15 -15.68
C GLU A 65 9.31 -20.91 -14.16
N CYS A 66 8.19 -21.14 -13.46
CA CYS A 66 8.17 -20.93 -12.01
C CYS A 66 8.71 -22.13 -11.24
N GLU A 67 9.33 -21.84 -10.08
CA GLU A 67 9.81 -22.85 -9.15
C GLU A 67 8.64 -23.74 -8.68
N ARG A 68 8.88 -25.05 -8.62
CA ARG A 68 7.90 -26.00 -8.10
C ARG A 68 8.01 -26.05 -6.59
N VAL A 69 6.88 -25.95 -5.91
CA VAL A 69 6.82 -26.12 -4.46
C VAL A 69 7.09 -27.60 -4.13
N ASP A 70 8.19 -27.88 -3.44
CA ASP A 70 8.39 -29.17 -2.77
C ASP A 70 7.74 -29.14 -1.39
N TRP A 71 6.67 -29.92 -1.22
CA TRP A 71 5.93 -30.03 0.02
C TRP A 71 6.70 -30.75 1.14
N ASN A 72 7.84 -31.38 0.83
CA ASN A 72 8.67 -32.09 1.80
C ASN A 72 9.86 -31.27 2.31
N GLU A 73 10.05 -30.05 1.82
CA GLU A 73 11.15 -29.14 2.26
C GLU A 73 10.77 -28.23 3.45
N TRP A 74 9.61 -28.44 4.09
CA TRP A 74 9.11 -27.66 5.23
C TRP A 74 8.86 -28.49 6.49
#